data_AF-A0A8B8G5S6-F1
#
_entry.id   AF-A0A8B8G5S6-F1
#
_cell.length_a   1.000
_cell.length_b   1.000
_cell.length_c   1.000
_cell.angle_alpha   90.00
_cell.angle_beta   90.00
_cell.angle_gamma   90.00
#
_symmetry.space_group_name_H-M   'P 1'
#
loop_
_entity.id
_entity.type
_entity.pdbx_description
1 polymer ?
#
loop_
_entity_poly.entity_id
_entity_poly.type
_entity_poly.pdbx_seq_one_letter_code
_entity_poly.pdbx_strand_id
1 'polypeptide(L)'
;MVSRVTLLDAHVLDEHITKIFINQTLKVFKFLPYSVAKMKATFGQQLLGIRFKPDQLTDTKIALFQFFMVVANYVQSKSERPSKNFINNINDLQLIVNILKTASFMNFLLFLHNGKYPTLLQRFLSLSQESTRKRNIEYTFMTRELLWHGFSELLMFSLPLINYQSVKHKINRLINSKSKHEDKKWVDKIPLMSARIVCSICHDKPVLPHHIKCSHVFCFYCISSMRMVDEQFECPECDHFEKKIIPVILN
;
A
#
# COMPACT_ATOMS: atom_id res chain seq x y z
N MET A 1 -11.76 9.84 -19.45
CA MET A 1 -10.68 10.66 -20.05
C MET A 1 -9.35 9.97 -19.77
N VAL A 2 -8.52 9.72 -20.78
CA VAL A 2 -7.23 9.01 -20.63
C VAL A 2 -6.21 9.96 -19.99
N SER A 3 -5.32 9.47 -19.12
CA SER A 3 -4.29 10.32 -18.53
C SER A 3 -3.17 10.61 -19.54
N ARG A 4 -2.55 11.81 -19.46
CA ARG A 4 -1.46 12.18 -20.36
C ARG A 4 -0.27 11.22 -20.24
N VAL A 5 0.03 10.80 -19.02
CA VAL A 5 1.10 9.83 -18.72
C VAL A 5 0.83 8.50 -19.44
N THR A 6 -0.37 7.93 -19.31
CA THR A 6 -0.71 6.69 -20.01
C THR A 6 -0.68 6.80 -21.55
N LEU A 7 -0.90 7.99 -22.11
CA LEU A 7 -0.77 8.22 -23.57
C LEU A 7 0.70 8.25 -24.01
N LEU A 8 1.58 8.86 -23.18
CA LEU A 8 3.02 8.85 -23.39
C LEU A 8 3.60 7.44 -23.24
N ASP A 9 3.21 6.72 -22.19
CA ASP A 9 3.65 5.35 -21.95
C ASP A 9 3.27 4.43 -23.11
N ALA A 10 2.07 4.61 -23.69
CA ALA A 10 1.64 3.85 -24.86
C ALA A 10 2.57 4.07 -26.06
N HIS A 11 2.95 5.33 -26.31
CA HIS A 11 3.85 5.69 -27.39
C HIS A 11 5.27 5.17 -27.17
N VAL A 12 5.80 5.31 -25.96
CA VAL A 12 7.13 4.81 -25.59
C VAL A 12 7.19 3.29 -25.72
N LEU A 13 6.15 2.58 -25.28
CA LEU A 13 6.03 1.13 -25.50
C LEU A 13 6.06 0.78 -26.99
N ASP A 14 5.29 1.48 -27.82
CA ASP A 14 5.26 1.26 -29.27
C ASP A 14 6.67 1.46 -29.88
N GLU A 15 7.42 2.47 -29.44
CA GLU A 15 8.79 2.72 -29.90
C GLU A 15 9.75 1.60 -29.47
N HIS A 16 9.72 1.19 -28.19
CA HIS A 16 10.57 0.11 -27.68
C HIS A 16 10.30 -1.22 -28.37
N ILE A 17 9.02 -1.54 -28.59
CA ILE A 17 8.60 -2.77 -29.26
C ILE A 17 9.09 -2.73 -30.71
N THR A 18 8.90 -1.61 -31.40
CA THR A 18 9.42 -1.45 -32.77
C THR A 18 10.93 -1.70 -32.80
N LYS A 19 11.70 -1.16 -31.84
CA LYS A 19 13.16 -1.39 -31.73
C LYS A 19 13.55 -2.84 -31.50
N ILE A 20 12.86 -3.56 -30.61
CA ILE A 20 13.12 -4.99 -30.35
C ILE A 20 12.94 -5.81 -31.63
N PHE A 21 11.92 -5.48 -32.42
CA PHE A 21 11.62 -6.22 -33.64
C PHE A 21 12.31 -5.66 -34.90
N ILE A 22 13.23 -4.69 -34.80
CA ILE A 22 14.01 -4.16 -35.94
C ILE A 22 14.76 -5.27 -36.69
N ASN A 23 15.23 -6.32 -36.01
CA ASN A 23 15.91 -7.44 -36.68
C ASN A 23 14.94 -8.41 -37.39
N GLN A 24 13.63 -8.27 -37.17
CA GLN A 24 12.57 -9.08 -37.77
C GLN A 24 11.64 -8.21 -38.66
N THR A 25 12.23 -7.26 -39.40
CA THR A 25 11.55 -6.20 -40.17
C THR A 25 10.27 -6.66 -40.90
N LEU A 26 10.32 -7.79 -41.61
CA LEU A 26 9.18 -8.31 -42.38
C LEU A 26 7.96 -8.71 -41.53
N LYS A 27 8.14 -9.14 -40.28
CA LYS A 27 7.02 -9.56 -39.42
C LYS A 27 6.33 -8.36 -38.77
N VAL A 28 7.08 -7.31 -38.42
CA VAL A 28 6.56 -6.06 -37.83
C VAL A 28 5.62 -5.34 -38.80
N PHE A 29 6.04 -5.22 -40.07
CA PHE A 29 5.24 -4.58 -41.11
C PHE A 29 3.92 -5.31 -41.38
N LYS A 30 3.83 -6.62 -41.11
CA LYS A 30 2.59 -7.39 -41.28
C LYS A 30 1.70 -7.35 -40.02
N PHE A 31 2.28 -7.26 -38.82
CA PHE A 31 1.55 -7.32 -37.55
C PHE A 31 0.93 -5.98 -37.12
N LEU A 32 1.63 -4.87 -37.31
CA LEU A 32 1.12 -3.54 -36.98
C LEU A 32 -0.19 -3.16 -37.71
N PRO A 33 -0.31 -3.35 -39.04
CA PRO A 33 -1.55 -3.02 -39.73
C PRO A 33 -2.70 -3.94 -39.32
N TYR A 34 -2.42 -5.20 -39.03
CA TYR A 34 -3.42 -6.15 -38.55
C TYR A 34 -3.99 -5.76 -37.18
N SER A 35 -3.14 -5.32 -36.24
CA SER A 35 -3.58 -4.89 -34.91
C SER A 35 -4.46 -3.64 -34.97
N VAL A 36 -4.05 -2.63 -35.74
CA VAL A 36 -4.81 -1.38 -35.90
C VAL A 36 -6.14 -1.62 -36.61
N ALA A 37 -6.18 -2.47 -37.63
CA ALA A 37 -7.40 -2.79 -38.36
C ALA A 37 -8.43 -3.57 -37.52
N LYS A 38 -7.98 -4.55 -36.72
CA LYS A 38 -8.88 -5.42 -35.95
C LYS A 38 -9.28 -4.83 -34.60
N MET A 39 -8.35 -4.19 -33.90
CA MET A 39 -8.55 -3.75 -32.51
C MET A 39 -8.67 -2.24 -32.35
N LYS A 40 -8.55 -1.46 -33.45
CA LYS A 40 -8.62 0.00 -33.44
C LYS A 40 -7.67 0.63 -32.41
N ALA A 41 -6.51 0.02 -32.19
CA ALA A 41 -5.50 0.45 -31.24
C ALA A 41 -4.11 0.06 -31.76
N THR A 42 -3.08 0.82 -31.38
CA THR A 42 -1.70 0.34 -31.49
C THR A 42 -1.40 -0.69 -30.41
N PHE A 43 -0.26 -1.39 -30.49
CA PHE A 43 0.06 -2.44 -29.53
C PHE A 43 0.25 -1.89 -28.10
N GLY A 44 1.01 -0.82 -27.93
CA GLY A 44 1.21 -0.15 -26.64
C GLY A 44 -0.10 0.40 -26.09
N GLN A 45 -0.96 0.93 -26.96
CA GLN A 45 -2.32 1.34 -26.57
C GLN A 45 -3.15 0.15 -26.09
N GLN A 46 -3.12 -0.98 -26.80
CA GLN A 46 -3.85 -2.19 -26.40
C GLN A 46 -3.39 -2.67 -25.01
N LEU A 47 -2.07 -2.71 -24.79
CA LEU A 47 -1.48 -3.18 -23.52
C LEU A 47 -1.93 -2.30 -22.35
N LEU A 48 -2.03 -0.99 -22.57
CA LEU A 48 -2.50 -0.02 -21.59
C LEU A 48 -4.03 0.15 -21.56
N GLY A 49 -4.77 -0.59 -22.39
CA GLY A 49 -6.22 -0.51 -22.46
C GLY A 49 -6.73 0.84 -22.96
N ILE A 50 -6.13 1.32 -24.04
CA ILE A 50 -6.48 2.53 -24.78
C ILE A 50 -6.86 2.10 -26.20
N ARG A 51 -7.85 2.75 -26.80
CA ARG A 51 -8.21 2.55 -28.21
C ARG A 51 -8.56 3.89 -28.88
N PHE A 52 -8.50 3.93 -30.20
CA PHE A 52 -9.02 5.05 -30.97
C PHE A 52 -10.56 5.06 -30.91
N LYS A 53 -11.14 6.27 -30.92
CA LYS A 53 -12.60 6.41 -30.98
C LYS A 53 -13.13 5.79 -32.29
N PRO A 54 -14.11 4.88 -32.23
CA PRO A 54 -14.58 4.16 -33.41
C PRO A 54 -15.23 5.08 -34.45
N ASP A 55 -15.85 6.18 -34.03
CA ASP A 55 -16.56 7.14 -34.90
C ASP A 55 -15.63 8.00 -35.74
N GLN A 56 -14.38 8.15 -35.32
CA GLN A 56 -13.37 8.98 -36.02
C GLN A 56 -12.50 8.16 -36.98
N LEU A 57 -12.59 6.84 -36.92
CA LEU A 57 -11.67 5.90 -37.55
C LEU A 57 -12.29 5.28 -38.81
N THR A 58 -12.17 6.00 -39.92
CA THR A 58 -12.53 5.52 -41.27
C THR A 58 -11.41 4.63 -41.84
N ASP A 59 -11.76 3.66 -42.68
CA ASP A 59 -10.79 2.75 -43.32
C ASP A 59 -9.70 3.50 -44.11
N THR A 60 -10.05 4.63 -44.72
CA THR A 60 -9.11 5.53 -45.40
C THR A 60 -8.08 6.13 -44.45
N LYS A 61 -8.50 6.56 -43.26
CA LYS A 61 -7.61 7.09 -42.22
C LYS A 61 -6.71 6.01 -41.64
N ILE A 62 -7.22 4.78 -41.51
CA ILE A 62 -6.40 3.63 -41.07
C ILE A 62 -5.29 3.36 -42.08
N ALA A 63 -5.62 3.30 -43.37
CA ALA A 63 -4.64 3.08 -44.43
C ALA A 63 -3.60 4.22 -44.47
N LEU A 64 -4.05 5.47 -44.35
CA LEU A 64 -3.17 6.64 -44.33
C LEU A 64 -2.25 6.63 -43.10
N PHE A 65 -2.78 6.30 -41.91
CA PHE A 65 -1.99 6.15 -40.69
C PHE A 65 -0.89 5.09 -40.85
N GLN A 66 -1.25 3.94 -41.39
CA GLN A 66 -0.31 2.84 -41.65
C GLN A 66 0.77 3.27 -42.64
N PHE A 67 0.38 3.87 -43.77
CA PHE A 67 1.32 4.36 -44.78
C PHE A 67 2.33 5.33 -44.18
N PHE A 68 1.87 6.34 -43.44
CA PHE A 68 2.76 7.32 -42.82
C PHE A 68 3.68 6.71 -41.76
N MET A 69 3.20 5.75 -40.96
CA MET A 69 4.05 5.04 -39.99
C MET A 69 5.17 4.25 -40.69
N VAL A 70 4.87 3.61 -41.83
CA VAL A 70 5.88 2.90 -42.63
C VAL A 70 6.89 3.88 -43.23
N VAL A 71 6.40 4.96 -43.85
CA VAL A 71 7.26 5.98 -44.47
C VAL A 71 8.16 6.67 -43.44
N ALA A 72 7.63 7.03 -42.26
CA ALA A 72 8.41 7.66 -41.20
C ALA A 72 9.59 6.78 -40.75
N ASN A 73 9.34 5.48 -40.52
CA ASN A 73 10.38 4.52 -40.13
C ASN A 73 11.38 4.26 -41.28
N TYR A 74 10.91 4.24 -42.53
CA TYR A 74 11.78 4.10 -43.70
C TYR A 74 12.71 5.30 -43.87
N VAL A 75 12.17 6.52 -43.76
CA VAL A 75 12.96 7.77 -43.85
C VAL A 75 13.98 7.83 -42.71
N GLN A 76 13.59 7.45 -41.49
CA GLN A 76 14.48 7.46 -40.33
C GLN A 76 15.61 6.42 -40.43
N SER A 77 15.29 5.18 -40.80
CA SER A 77 16.29 4.13 -41.03
C SER A 77 17.25 4.47 -42.17
N LYS A 78 16.77 5.15 -43.22
CA LYS A 78 17.62 5.61 -44.32
C LYS A 78 18.51 6.80 -43.93
N SER A 79 18.03 7.68 -43.05
CA SER A 79 18.80 8.80 -42.50
C SER A 79 20.01 8.32 -41.68
N GLU A 80 19.92 7.19 -40.99
CA GLU A 80 21.02 6.65 -40.17
C GLU A 80 22.08 5.89 -41.00
N ARG A 81 21.72 5.43 -42.20
CA ARG A 81 22.63 4.74 -43.13
C ARG A 81 22.55 5.36 -44.54
N PRO A 82 23.18 6.52 -44.75
CA PRO A 82 23.21 7.15 -46.06
C PRO A 82 23.89 6.22 -47.07
N SER A 83 23.17 5.87 -48.14
CA SER A 83 23.68 5.03 -49.22
C SER A 83 24.40 5.90 -50.25
N LYS A 84 25.52 5.41 -50.80
CA LYS A 84 26.41 6.16 -51.70
C LYS A 84 25.74 6.71 -52.97
N ASN A 85 24.62 6.12 -53.42
CA ASN A 85 23.88 6.57 -54.61
C ASN A 85 22.94 7.74 -54.35
N PHE A 86 22.72 8.12 -53.08
CA PHE A 86 21.74 9.14 -52.68
C PHE A 86 22.38 10.44 -52.17
N ILE A 87 23.67 10.64 -52.46
CA ILE A 87 24.49 11.75 -51.94
C ILE A 87 24.05 13.10 -52.51
N ASN A 88 23.43 13.15 -53.69
CA ASN A 88 23.07 14.43 -54.34
C ASN A 88 21.89 15.16 -53.67
N ASN A 89 21.00 14.47 -52.95
CA ASN A 89 19.81 15.06 -52.32
C ASN A 89 19.85 15.02 -50.77
N ILE A 90 21.03 14.84 -50.18
CA ILE A 90 21.15 14.73 -48.72
C ILE A 90 20.76 16.03 -48.00
N ASN A 91 21.00 17.19 -48.61
CA ASN A 91 20.68 18.49 -48.01
C ASN A 91 19.16 18.67 -47.90
N ASP A 92 18.41 18.34 -48.94
CA ASP A 92 16.94 18.41 -48.95
C ASP A 92 16.33 17.41 -47.96
N LEU A 93 16.86 16.19 -47.91
CA LEU A 93 16.42 15.19 -46.95
C LEU A 93 16.70 15.60 -45.50
N GLN A 94 17.87 16.17 -45.23
CA GLN A 94 18.23 16.66 -43.90
C GLN A 94 17.33 17.83 -43.47
N LEU A 95 17.01 18.73 -44.39
CA LEU A 95 16.07 19.83 -44.14
C LEU A 95 14.67 19.29 -43.81
N ILE A 96 14.17 18.30 -44.55
CA ILE A 96 12.87 17.65 -44.27
C ILE A 96 12.88 16.98 -42.88
N VAL A 97 13.94 16.25 -42.54
CA VAL A 97 14.08 15.60 -41.22
C VAL A 97 14.11 16.63 -40.09
N ASN A 98 14.84 17.73 -40.28
CA ASN A 98 14.94 18.81 -39.27
C ASN A 98 13.60 19.52 -39.07
N ILE A 99 12.87 19.79 -40.15
CA ILE A 99 11.51 20.36 -40.07
C ILE A 99 10.57 19.39 -39.34
N LEU A 100 10.61 18.09 -39.67
CA LEU A 100 9.78 17.09 -39.00
C LEU A 100 10.09 16.95 -37.50
N LYS A 101 11.37 17.01 -37.11
CA LYS A 101 11.79 17.02 -35.70
C LYS A 101 11.31 18.27 -34.97
N THR A 102 11.41 19.43 -35.61
CA THR A 102 10.94 20.70 -35.02
C THR A 102 9.42 20.68 -34.84
N ALA A 103 8.70 20.19 -35.85
CA ALA A 103 7.26 20.02 -35.78
C ALA A 103 6.85 19.00 -34.70
N SER A 104 7.59 17.90 -34.53
CA SER A 104 7.28 16.88 -33.53
C SER A 104 7.50 17.40 -32.12
N PHE A 105 8.56 18.18 -31.91
CA PHE A 105 8.82 18.89 -30.67
C PHE A 105 7.70 19.89 -30.34
N MET A 106 7.27 20.70 -31.32
CA MET A 106 6.15 21.63 -31.13
C MET A 106 4.84 20.88 -30.82
N ASN A 107 4.59 19.75 -31.48
CA ASN A 107 3.44 18.91 -31.17
C ASN A 107 3.49 18.35 -29.75
N PHE A 108 4.67 17.93 -29.29
CA PHE A 108 4.87 17.44 -27.93
C PHE A 108 4.53 18.52 -26.90
N LEU A 109 4.97 19.77 -27.09
CA LEU A 109 4.59 20.89 -26.20
C LEU A 109 3.08 21.12 -26.18
N LEU A 110 2.44 21.13 -27.34
CA LEU A 110 0.99 21.30 -27.43
C LEU A 110 0.22 20.09 -26.88
N PHE A 111 0.81 18.90 -26.94
CA PHE A 111 0.28 17.71 -26.29
C PHE A 111 0.40 17.82 -24.76
N LEU A 112 1.51 18.32 -24.24
CA LEU A 112 1.65 18.59 -22.80
C LEU A 112 0.62 19.62 -22.31
N HIS A 113 0.23 20.60 -23.13
CA HIS A 113 -0.82 21.56 -22.79
C HIS A 113 -2.23 20.98 -22.91
N ASN A 114 -2.59 20.37 -24.06
CA ASN A 114 -3.96 19.95 -24.38
C ASN A 114 -4.29 18.50 -24.00
N GLY A 115 -3.30 17.60 -23.99
CA GLY A 115 -3.44 16.19 -23.64
C GLY A 115 -4.23 15.30 -24.60
N LYS A 116 -4.44 15.73 -25.85
CA LYS A 116 -5.32 15.01 -26.82
C LYS A 116 -4.59 14.13 -27.83
N TYR A 117 -3.47 14.58 -28.40
CA TYR A 117 -2.81 13.92 -29.53
C TYR A 117 -1.30 13.74 -29.27
N PRO A 118 -0.82 12.55 -28.88
CA PRO A 118 0.59 12.34 -28.52
C PRO A 118 1.55 12.46 -29.72
N THR A 119 1.11 12.15 -30.95
CA THR A 119 1.95 12.23 -32.15
C THR A 119 1.41 13.23 -33.16
N LEU A 120 2.31 13.79 -33.98
CA LEU A 120 1.96 14.64 -35.13
C LEU A 120 0.99 13.94 -36.07
N LEU A 121 1.20 12.65 -36.30
CA LEU A 121 0.35 11.83 -37.15
C LEU A 121 -1.08 11.76 -36.61
N GLN A 122 -1.23 11.47 -35.32
CA GLN A 122 -2.56 11.43 -34.71
C GLN A 122 -3.23 12.80 -34.69
N ARG A 123 -2.47 13.90 -34.61
CA ARG A 123 -3.00 15.25 -34.77
C ARG A 123 -3.46 15.52 -36.20
N PHE A 124 -2.65 15.18 -37.21
CA PHE A 124 -3.00 15.39 -38.62
C PHE A 124 -4.26 14.61 -39.01
N LEU A 125 -4.40 13.36 -38.53
CA LEU A 125 -5.58 12.54 -38.78
C LEU A 125 -6.74 12.82 -37.81
N SER A 126 -6.54 13.71 -36.83
CA SER A 126 -7.49 14.06 -35.77
C SER A 126 -8.06 12.84 -35.03
N LEU A 127 -7.19 11.88 -34.70
CA LEU A 127 -7.56 10.63 -34.02
C LEU A 127 -7.52 10.80 -32.50
N SER A 128 -8.69 10.91 -31.88
CA SER A 128 -8.80 10.97 -30.42
C SER A 128 -8.80 9.56 -29.81
N GLN A 129 -8.18 9.43 -28.64
CA GLN A 129 -8.06 8.17 -27.90
C GLN A 129 -9.04 8.12 -26.71
N GLU A 130 -9.55 6.94 -26.43
CA GLU A 130 -10.40 6.65 -25.28
C GLU A 130 -9.85 5.47 -24.45
N SER A 131 -10.10 5.50 -23.14
CA SER A 131 -9.70 4.42 -22.22
C SER A 131 -10.73 3.32 -22.31
N THR A 132 -10.32 2.10 -22.66
CA THR A 132 -11.18 0.91 -22.54
C THR A 132 -11.25 0.43 -21.11
N ARG A 133 -10.22 0.72 -20.30
CA ARG A 133 -10.26 0.48 -18.86
C ARG A 133 -11.22 1.49 -18.23
N LYS A 134 -12.42 1.02 -17.85
CA LYS A 134 -13.19 1.67 -16.79
C LYS A 134 -12.31 1.59 -15.54
N ARG A 135 -11.89 2.73 -14.99
CA ARG A 135 -11.21 2.76 -13.69
C ARG A 135 -12.24 2.31 -12.65
N ASN A 136 -12.37 1.00 -12.46
CA ASN A 136 -12.87 0.46 -11.20
C ASN A 136 -11.75 0.72 -10.21
N ILE A 137 -11.77 1.90 -9.60
CA ILE A 137 -10.89 2.21 -8.48
C ILE A 137 -11.38 1.29 -7.39
N GLU A 138 -10.68 0.18 -7.18
CA GLU A 138 -11.03 -0.79 -6.17
C GLU A 138 -10.63 -0.20 -4.82
N TYR A 139 -11.51 0.64 -4.27
CA TYR A 139 -11.33 1.30 -2.97
C TYR A 139 -11.15 0.30 -1.83
N THR A 140 -11.48 -0.98 -2.04
CA THR A 140 -11.40 -2.06 -1.06
C THR A 140 -10.04 -2.17 -0.37
N PHE A 141 -8.94 -1.92 -1.10
CA PHE A 141 -7.60 -1.97 -0.52
C PHE A 141 -7.31 -0.76 0.36
N MET A 142 -7.59 0.45 -0.15
CA MET A 142 -7.37 1.71 0.55
C MET A 142 -8.26 1.82 1.80
N THR A 143 -9.52 1.40 1.71
CA THR A 143 -10.44 1.41 2.86
C THR A 143 -10.02 0.41 3.93
N ARG A 144 -9.53 -0.77 3.54
CA ARG A 144 -9.01 -1.77 4.48
C ARG A 144 -7.78 -1.26 5.24
N GLU A 145 -6.86 -0.59 4.54
CA GLU A 145 -5.66 -0.02 5.15
C GLU A 145 -6.01 1.10 6.14
N LEU A 146 -6.91 2.02 5.75
CA LEU A 146 -7.37 3.09 6.62
C LEU A 146 -8.10 2.56 7.87
N LEU A 147 -8.96 1.55 7.71
CA LEU A 147 -9.64 0.90 8.83
C LEU A 147 -8.66 0.25 9.79
N TRP A 148 -7.67 -0.48 9.28
CA TRP A 148 -6.69 -1.17 10.12
C TRP A 148 -5.81 -0.18 10.89
N HIS A 149 -5.34 0.88 10.23
CA HIS A 149 -4.56 1.93 10.88
C HIS A 149 -5.37 2.65 11.96
N GLY A 150 -6.58 3.11 11.67
CA GLY A 150 -7.44 3.77 12.65
C GLY A 150 -7.79 2.86 13.84
N PHE A 151 -8.02 1.57 13.59
CA PHE A 151 -8.24 0.59 14.65
C PHE A 151 -6.99 0.42 15.53
N SER A 152 -5.80 0.30 14.94
CA SER A 152 -4.54 0.15 15.69
C SER A 152 -4.21 1.37 16.54
N GLU A 153 -4.51 2.57 16.04
CA GLU A 153 -4.30 3.82 16.77
C GLU A 153 -5.23 3.90 17.98
N LEU A 154 -6.51 3.54 17.81
CA LEU A 154 -7.46 3.43 18.92
C LEU A 154 -7.00 2.40 19.96
N LEU A 155 -6.48 1.25 19.55
CA LEU A 155 -5.94 0.24 20.47
C LEU A 155 -4.74 0.75 21.25
N MET A 156 -3.79 1.44 20.60
CA MET A 156 -2.63 2.01 21.30
C MET A 156 -3.02 3.01 22.38
N PHE A 157 -4.07 3.80 22.16
CA PHE A 157 -4.60 4.69 23.20
C PHE A 157 -5.42 3.95 24.26
N SER A 158 -6.11 2.88 23.88
CA SER A 158 -6.97 2.12 24.79
C SER A 158 -6.17 1.20 25.72
N LEU A 159 -5.07 0.62 25.25
CA LEU A 159 -4.21 -0.29 26.01
C LEU A 159 -3.71 0.27 27.36
N PRO A 160 -3.14 1.50 27.44
CA PRO A 160 -2.68 2.07 28.71
C PRO A 160 -3.84 2.47 29.65
N LEU A 161 -5.06 2.63 29.14
CA LEU A 161 -6.24 2.93 29.96
C LEU A 161 -6.80 1.69 30.65
N ILE A 162 -6.41 0.49 30.20
CA ILE A 162 -6.87 -0.77 30.78
C ILE A 162 -5.87 -1.23 31.84
N ASN A 163 -6.30 -1.25 33.10
CA ASN A 163 -5.50 -1.85 34.17
C ASN A 163 -5.42 -3.38 33.97
N TYR A 164 -4.30 -3.85 33.43
CA TYR A 164 -4.02 -5.26 33.16
C TYR A 164 -4.24 -6.14 34.39
N GLN A 165 -3.88 -5.67 35.59
CA GLN A 165 -3.97 -6.47 36.82
C GLN A 165 -5.42 -6.72 37.23
N SER A 166 -6.28 -5.70 37.16
CA SER A 166 -7.71 -5.83 37.48
C SER A 166 -8.45 -6.68 36.47
N VAL A 167 -8.11 -6.55 35.18
CA VAL A 167 -8.68 -7.40 34.12
C VAL A 167 -8.22 -8.84 34.29
N LYS A 168 -6.93 -9.08 34.56
CA LYS A 168 -6.40 -10.42 34.86
C LYS A 168 -7.11 -11.06 36.05
N HIS A 169 -7.32 -10.33 37.14
CA HIS A 169 -8.01 -10.87 38.33
C HIS A 169 -9.48 -11.14 38.06
N LYS A 170 -10.20 -10.24 37.35
CA LYS A 170 -11.60 -10.49 36.95
C LYS A 170 -11.73 -11.68 36.00
N ILE A 171 -10.85 -11.81 35.02
CA ILE A 171 -10.82 -12.95 34.09
C ILE A 171 -10.49 -14.24 34.86
N ASN A 172 -9.47 -14.23 35.73
CA ASN A 172 -9.09 -15.41 36.51
C ASN A 172 -10.21 -15.82 37.49
N ARG A 173 -10.92 -14.86 38.08
CA ARG A 173 -12.11 -15.12 38.91
C ARG A 173 -13.23 -15.75 38.08
N LEU A 174 -13.52 -15.23 36.88
CA LEU A 174 -14.55 -15.80 36.00
C LEU A 174 -14.18 -17.21 35.49
N ILE A 175 -12.89 -17.46 35.22
CA ILE A 175 -12.40 -18.76 34.73
C ILE A 175 -12.31 -19.78 35.87
N ASN A 176 -11.84 -19.39 37.06
CA ASN A 176 -11.62 -20.29 38.20
C ASN A 176 -12.80 -20.33 39.20
N SER A 177 -13.91 -19.61 38.95
CA SER A 177 -15.12 -19.61 39.78
C SER A 177 -15.75 -21.00 40.00
N LYS A 178 -15.26 -22.04 39.33
CA LYS A 178 -15.75 -23.42 39.49
C LYS A 178 -14.89 -24.31 40.41
N SER A 179 -13.75 -23.84 40.93
CA SER A 179 -12.87 -24.70 41.75
C SER A 179 -12.25 -24.00 42.95
N LYS A 180 -13.01 -23.86 44.05
CA LYS A 180 -12.57 -24.09 45.44
C LYS A 180 -13.63 -23.60 46.43
N HIS A 181 -14.48 -24.54 46.86
CA HIS A 181 -15.15 -24.44 48.15
C HIS A 181 -14.53 -25.54 49.03
N GLU A 182 -13.27 -25.38 49.40
CA GLU A 182 -12.67 -26.16 50.49
C GLU A 182 -12.47 -25.20 51.66
N ASP A 183 -13.31 -25.37 52.69
CA ASP A 183 -13.28 -24.63 53.95
C ASP A 183 -11.96 -24.88 54.69
N LYS A 184 -10.90 -24.14 54.32
CA LYS A 184 -9.69 -24.09 55.12
C LYS A 184 -9.92 -23.12 56.28
N LYS A 185 -10.13 -23.68 57.47
CA LYS A 185 -10.13 -22.93 58.73
C LYS A 185 -8.87 -22.05 58.81
N TRP A 186 -9.09 -20.75 58.83
CA TRP A 186 -8.07 -19.72 58.97
C TRP A 186 -7.43 -19.85 60.35
N VAL A 187 -6.15 -20.21 60.37
CA VAL A 187 -5.31 -20.06 61.55
C VAL A 187 -4.61 -18.72 61.40
N ASP A 188 -4.80 -17.81 62.38
CA ASP A 188 -4.09 -16.53 62.49
C ASP A 188 -2.57 -16.77 62.60
N LYS A 189 -1.91 -17.04 61.46
CA LYS A 189 -0.46 -17.10 61.38
C LYS A 189 0.03 -15.74 60.92
N ILE A 190 0.44 -14.94 61.90
CA ILE A 190 1.19 -13.70 61.66
C ILE A 190 2.44 -14.09 60.85
N PRO A 191 2.68 -13.50 59.67
CA PRO A 191 3.85 -13.85 58.86
C PRO A 191 5.12 -13.41 59.61
N LEU A 192 5.94 -14.39 60.03
CA LEU A 192 7.28 -14.15 60.54
C LEU A 192 8.18 -13.76 59.35
N MET A 193 8.84 -12.60 59.41
CA MET A 193 9.73 -12.16 58.33
C MET A 193 10.91 -13.12 58.18
N SER A 194 10.93 -13.83 57.05
CA SER A 194 12.08 -14.65 56.62
C SER A 194 12.76 -13.98 55.42
N ALA A 195 14.06 -14.18 55.26
CA ALA A 195 14.88 -13.56 54.22
C ALA A 195 14.47 -13.91 52.77
N ARG A 196 13.51 -14.83 52.57
CA ARG A 196 12.99 -15.28 51.27
C ARG A 196 11.57 -14.80 50.96
N ILE A 197 10.98 -13.93 51.78
CA ILE A 197 9.61 -13.44 51.54
C ILE A 197 9.60 -12.47 50.35
N VAL A 198 8.72 -12.74 49.38
CA VAL A 198 8.49 -11.92 48.19
C VAL A 198 7.09 -11.32 48.25
N CYS A 199 6.88 -10.18 47.59
CA CYS A 199 5.55 -9.60 47.48
C CYS A 199 4.66 -10.43 46.54
N SER A 200 3.48 -10.86 46.98
CA SER A 200 2.54 -11.62 46.11
C SER A 200 1.93 -10.81 44.94
N ILE A 201 2.24 -9.51 44.82
CA ILE A 201 1.79 -8.65 43.70
C ILE A 201 2.94 -8.37 42.73
N CYS A 202 4.05 -7.78 43.20
CA CYS A 202 5.18 -7.41 42.35
C CYS A 202 6.28 -8.48 42.26
N HIS A 203 6.21 -9.54 43.08
CA HIS A 203 7.19 -10.64 43.15
C HIS A 203 8.63 -10.23 43.51
N ASP A 204 8.83 -8.98 43.91
CA ASP A 204 10.11 -8.45 44.40
C ASP A 204 10.17 -8.41 45.94
N LYS A 205 11.35 -8.07 46.47
CA LYS A 205 11.56 -7.83 47.91
C LYS A 205 10.58 -6.74 48.40
N PRO A 206 9.78 -7.00 49.44
CA PRO A 206 8.73 -6.08 49.83
C PRO A 206 9.28 -4.78 50.41
N VAL A 207 8.84 -3.65 49.85
CA VAL A 207 9.12 -2.30 50.37
C VAL A 207 7.98 -1.93 51.33
N LEU A 208 8.33 -1.71 52.60
CA LEU A 208 7.39 -1.49 53.71
C LEU A 208 6.34 -2.63 53.78
N PRO A 209 6.71 -3.80 54.34
CA PRO A 209 5.90 -5.01 54.28
C PRO A 209 4.60 -4.89 55.09
N HIS A 210 3.49 -5.29 54.46
CA HIS A 210 2.15 -5.32 55.04
C HIS A 210 1.45 -6.64 54.71
N HIS A 211 0.45 -7.00 55.52
CA HIS A 211 -0.36 -8.20 55.33
C HIS A 211 -1.85 -7.91 55.62
N ILE A 212 -2.73 -8.77 55.11
CA ILE A 212 -4.20 -8.65 55.21
C ILE A 212 -4.73 -9.80 56.08
N LYS A 213 -4.22 -9.92 57.33
CA LYS A 213 -4.45 -11.08 58.23
C LYS A 213 -4.31 -12.45 57.55
N CYS A 214 -3.50 -12.52 56.49
CA CYS A 214 -3.15 -13.73 55.78
C CYS A 214 -1.64 -13.96 55.91
N SER A 215 -1.18 -15.17 55.56
CA SER A 215 0.23 -15.53 55.59
C SER A 215 1.08 -14.85 54.49
N HIS A 216 0.45 -14.08 53.59
CA HIS A 216 1.11 -13.46 52.45
C HIS A 216 1.50 -12.00 52.74
N VAL A 217 2.67 -11.60 52.22
CA VAL A 217 3.25 -10.28 52.45
C VAL A 217 3.18 -9.45 51.16
N PHE A 218 2.89 -8.16 51.32
CA PHE A 218 2.75 -7.20 50.24
C PHE A 218 3.59 -5.96 50.50
N CYS A 219 4.02 -5.25 49.46
CA CYS A 219 4.51 -3.88 49.59
C CYS A 219 3.34 -2.96 49.95
N PHE A 220 3.58 -1.94 50.79
CA PHE A 220 2.57 -0.92 51.10
C PHE A 220 1.97 -0.29 49.84
N TYR A 221 2.82 0.04 48.87
CA TYR A 221 2.38 0.66 47.63
C TYR A 221 1.54 -0.29 46.77
N CYS A 222 1.93 -1.56 46.66
CA CYS A 222 1.22 -2.55 45.85
C CYS A 222 -0.18 -2.86 46.39
N ILE A 223 -0.32 -3.01 47.72
CA ILE A 223 -1.62 -3.25 48.33
C ILE A 223 -2.50 -2.00 48.29
N SER A 224 -1.92 -0.82 48.51
CA SER A 224 -2.65 0.45 48.46
C SER A 224 -3.15 0.75 47.05
N SER A 225 -2.29 0.58 46.03
CA SER A 225 -2.68 0.78 44.64
C SER A 225 -3.78 -0.16 44.21
N MET A 226 -3.73 -1.42 44.65
CA MET A 226 -4.77 -2.39 44.32
C MET A 226 -6.10 -2.07 45.02
N ARG A 227 -6.07 -1.60 46.27
CA ARG A 227 -7.27 -1.15 46.99
C ARG A 227 -7.90 0.12 46.42
N MET A 228 -7.11 1.00 45.80
CA MET A 228 -7.65 2.17 45.11
C MET A 228 -8.45 1.78 43.86
N VAL A 229 -8.12 0.65 43.25
CA VAL A 229 -8.80 0.15 42.05
C VAL A 229 -9.94 -0.80 42.41
N ASP A 230 -9.79 -1.59 43.47
CA ASP A 230 -10.79 -2.53 43.97
C ASP A 230 -10.88 -2.43 45.50
N GLU A 231 -11.96 -1.82 46.00
CA GLU A 231 -12.18 -1.65 47.45
C GLU A 231 -12.28 -3.03 48.17
N GLN A 232 -12.66 -4.07 47.43
CA GLN A 232 -12.79 -5.45 47.90
C GLN A 232 -11.63 -6.35 47.45
N PHE A 233 -10.41 -5.80 47.40
CA PHE A 233 -9.24 -6.58 47.01
C PHE A 233 -9.01 -7.79 47.95
N GLU A 234 -9.11 -8.98 47.38
CA GLU A 234 -8.77 -10.27 47.98
C GLU A 234 -7.31 -10.65 47.69
N CYS A 235 -6.65 -11.37 48.61
CA CYS A 235 -5.31 -11.87 48.38
C CYS A 235 -5.27 -12.84 47.18
N PRO A 236 -4.38 -12.66 46.18
CA PRO A 236 -4.37 -13.47 44.96
C PRO A 236 -3.98 -14.95 45.15
N GLU A 237 -3.45 -15.32 46.32
CA GLU A 237 -3.01 -16.68 46.62
C GLU A 237 -3.99 -17.47 47.50
N CYS A 238 -4.78 -16.77 48.32
CA CYS A 238 -5.67 -17.40 49.29
C CYS A 238 -7.08 -16.82 49.37
N ASP A 239 -7.41 -15.87 48.49
CA ASP A 239 -8.73 -15.24 48.37
C ASP A 239 -9.25 -14.63 49.70
N HIS A 240 -8.32 -14.26 50.61
CA HIS A 240 -8.68 -13.65 51.89
C HIS A 240 -8.98 -12.18 51.72
N PHE A 241 -10.12 -11.74 52.25
CA PHE A 241 -10.48 -10.34 52.35
C PHE A 241 -10.52 -9.91 53.82
N GLU A 242 -9.79 -8.84 54.15
CA GLU A 242 -9.89 -8.18 55.44
C GLU A 242 -9.71 -6.66 55.25
N LYS A 243 -10.51 -5.86 55.94
CA LYS A 243 -10.56 -4.41 55.71
C LYS A 243 -9.33 -3.68 56.27
N LYS A 244 -8.64 -4.25 57.25
CA LYS A 244 -7.45 -3.63 57.87
C LYS A 244 -6.16 -4.08 57.20
N ILE A 245 -5.31 -3.13 56.80
CA ILE A 245 -3.92 -3.39 56.39
C ILE A 245 -3.06 -3.29 57.65
N ILE A 246 -2.27 -4.34 57.93
CA ILE A 246 -1.45 -4.40 59.14
C ILE A 246 0.03 -4.42 58.71
N PRO A 247 0.89 -3.56 59.28
CA PRO A 247 2.32 -3.61 59.01
C PRO A 247 2.90 -4.90 59.58
N VAL A 248 3.86 -5.49 58.87
CA VAL A 248 4.61 -6.64 59.40
C VAL A 248 5.66 -6.10 60.36
N ILE A 249 5.58 -6.50 61.63
CA ILE A 249 6.54 -6.09 62.65
C ILE A 249 7.80 -6.93 62.46
N LEU A 250 8.90 -6.26 62.11
CA LEU A 250 10.25 -6.81 62.14
C LEU A 250 10.64 -7.03 63.62
N ASN A 251 10.74 -8.30 64.04
CA ASN A 251 11.39 -8.66 65.30
C ASN A 251 12.81 -9.15 65.02
#